data_AF-A0A2V6KGA5-F1
#
_entry.id   AF-A0A2V6KGA5-F1
#
_cell.length_a   1.000
_cell.length_b   1.000
_cell.length_c   1.000
_cell.angle_alpha   90.00
_cell.angle_beta   90.00
_cell.angle_gamma   90.00
#
_symmetry.space_group_name_H-M   'P 1'
#
loop_
_entity.id
_entity.type
_entity.pdbx_description
1 polymer ?
#
loop_
_entity_poly.entity_id
_entity_poly.type
_entity_poly.pdbx_seq_one_letter_code
_entity_poly.pdbx_strand_id
1 'polypeptide(L)'
;MNPLRGITLPITLGLLLTTLLLGCGAGEKKKMRILERADRYFKTGEYDKAKIEYLNLLRIDRNDATAIQQLGFIWFEEGAILQAYPYLSRARELVPDNIAVSTKLATVLAALGEGAKARQEAMSILQESADQEEALLVLADTARTDEEIEETQEQLRRIPEEKDLYYHLAWATLAIRQGDLAYAQGELEEALKSDP
;
A
#
# COMPACT_ATOMS: atom_id res chain seq x y z
N MET A 1 20.05 -79.85 -12.46
CA MET A 1 21.23 -79.14 -11.93
C MET A 1 20.97 -77.64 -12.00
N ASN A 2 20.65 -77.08 -10.81
CA ASN A 2 20.83 -75.71 -10.28
C ASN A 2 21.61 -74.64 -11.11
N PRO A 3 21.48 -73.33 -10.77
CA PRO A 3 20.26 -72.53 -10.58
C PRO A 3 20.42 -71.06 -11.08
N LEU A 4 19.33 -70.30 -10.95
CA LEU A 4 19.23 -68.85 -10.73
C LEU A 4 20.55 -68.05 -10.55
N ARG A 5 20.76 -67.05 -11.41
CA ARG A 5 21.54 -65.81 -11.15
C ARG A 5 20.67 -64.67 -11.71
N GLY A 6 20.05 -63.81 -10.93
CA GLY A 6 20.61 -63.03 -9.84
C GLY A 6 20.41 -61.57 -10.22
N ILE A 7 19.16 -61.12 -10.25
CA ILE A 7 18.79 -59.71 -10.41
C ILE A 7 19.15 -59.04 -9.08
N THR A 8 20.36 -58.52 -8.98
CA THR A 8 20.81 -57.77 -7.81
C THR A 8 21.73 -56.64 -8.26
N LEU A 9 21.18 -55.45 -8.51
CA LEU A 9 21.82 -54.15 -8.28
C LEU A 9 20.82 -53.01 -8.58
N PRO A 10 20.79 -51.93 -7.78
CA PRO A 10 20.31 -51.96 -6.40
C PRO A 10 19.27 -50.85 -6.14
N ILE A 11 18.55 -51.03 -5.03
CA ILE A 11 17.52 -50.17 -4.42
C ILE A 11 18.04 -48.76 -4.02
N THR A 12 19.26 -48.36 -4.43
CA THR A 12 19.88 -47.09 -4.03
C THR A 12 19.29 -45.86 -4.71
N LEU A 13 18.59 -46.00 -5.84
CA LEU A 13 17.97 -44.86 -6.53
C LEU A 13 16.68 -44.38 -5.84
N GLY A 14 16.04 -45.23 -5.03
CA GLY A 14 14.79 -44.89 -4.33
C GLY A 14 14.97 -44.13 -3.01
N LEU A 15 16.17 -44.16 -2.42
CA LEU A 15 16.41 -43.57 -1.08
C LEU A 15 16.97 -42.14 -1.13
N LEU A 16 17.36 -41.63 -2.30
CA LEU A 16 17.90 -40.29 -2.47
C LEU A 16 16.83 -39.24 -2.82
N LEU A 17 15.58 -39.66 -3.05
CA LEU A 17 14.47 -38.76 -3.41
C LEU A 17 13.56 -38.39 -2.22
N THR A 18 13.67 -39.05 -1.07
CA THR A 18 12.75 -38.83 0.07
C THR A 18 13.29 -37.91 1.16
N THR A 19 14.57 -37.54 1.13
CA THR A 19 15.17 -36.67 2.16
C THR A 19 14.93 -35.17 1.94
N LEU A 20 14.32 -34.75 0.82
CA LEU A 20 14.06 -33.33 0.55
C LEU A 20 12.77 -32.77 1.19
N LEU A 21 11.88 -33.60 1.73
CA LEU A 21 10.55 -33.14 2.16
C LEU A 21 10.41 -32.77 3.66
N LEU A 22 11.43 -33.00 4.49
CA LEU A 22 11.35 -32.70 5.93
C LEU A 22 11.78 -31.26 6.30
N GLY A 23 12.35 -30.50 5.36
CA GLY A 23 12.89 -29.15 5.62
C GLY A 23 11.89 -27.99 5.54
N CYS A 24 10.81 -28.11 4.77
CA CYS A 24 9.89 -26.99 4.53
C CYS A 24 9.06 -26.58 5.77
N GLY A 25 8.66 -27.52 6.63
CA GLY A 25 7.69 -27.23 7.69
C GLY A 25 8.23 -26.39 8.87
N ALA A 26 9.52 -26.48 9.18
CA ALA A 26 10.11 -25.74 10.30
C ALA A 26 10.41 -24.27 9.95
N GLY A 27 10.81 -24.00 8.71
CA GLY A 27 11.03 -22.65 8.18
C GLY A 27 9.73 -21.85 8.12
N GLU A 28 8.67 -22.45 7.57
CA GLU A 28 7.35 -21.81 7.48
C GLU A 28 6.76 -21.49 8.87
N LYS A 29 6.83 -22.43 9.83
CA LYS A 29 6.40 -22.18 11.21
C LYS A 29 7.19 -21.07 11.91
N LYS A 30 8.46 -20.89 11.55
CA LYS A 30 9.26 -19.77 12.07
C LYS A 30 8.82 -18.46 11.44
N LYS A 31 8.63 -18.43 10.11
CA LYS A 31 8.13 -17.26 9.36
C LYS A 31 6.79 -16.78 9.92
N MET A 32 5.83 -17.69 10.09
CA MET A 32 4.50 -17.36 10.64
C MET A 32 4.58 -16.75 12.04
N ARG A 33 5.40 -17.31 12.95
CA ARG A 33 5.56 -16.74 14.30
C ARG A 33 6.16 -15.33 14.29
N ILE A 34 7.07 -15.05 13.36
CA ILE A 34 7.65 -13.70 13.19
C ILE A 34 6.54 -12.76 12.70
N LEU A 35 5.78 -13.16 11.68
CA LEU A 35 4.67 -12.38 11.13
C LEU A 35 3.59 -12.07 12.18
N GLU A 36 3.12 -13.06 12.92
CA GLU A 36 2.13 -12.86 13.99
C GLU A 36 2.60 -11.85 15.05
N ARG A 37 3.90 -11.88 15.39
CA ARG A 37 4.47 -10.93 16.34
C ARG A 37 4.59 -9.52 15.72
N ALA A 38 5.02 -9.44 14.46
CA ALA A 38 5.09 -8.18 13.72
C ALA A 38 3.72 -7.50 13.65
N ASP A 39 2.69 -8.26 13.26
CA ASP A 39 1.32 -7.76 13.14
C ASP A 39 0.73 -7.35 14.48
N ARG A 40 1.06 -8.07 15.58
CA ARG A 40 0.67 -7.63 16.93
C ARG A 40 1.30 -6.29 17.28
N TYR A 41 2.61 -6.13 17.09
CA TYR A 41 3.28 -4.86 17.36
C TYR A 41 2.76 -3.72 16.48
N PHE A 42 2.46 -4.00 15.20
CA PHE A 42 1.86 -3.02 14.30
C PHE A 42 0.49 -2.56 14.83
N LYS A 43 -0.38 -3.50 15.20
CA LYS A 43 -1.72 -3.21 15.73
C LYS A 43 -1.70 -2.47 17.07
N THR A 44 -0.65 -2.65 17.89
CA THR A 44 -0.50 -1.95 19.17
C THR A 44 0.27 -0.63 19.05
N GLY A 45 0.64 -0.20 17.83
CA GLY A 45 1.41 1.03 17.60
C GLY A 45 2.88 0.94 18.04
N GLU A 46 3.37 -0.25 18.37
CA GLU A 46 4.77 -0.50 18.74
C GLU A 46 5.65 -0.61 17.48
N TYR A 47 5.64 0.45 16.67
CA TYR A 47 6.21 0.48 15.33
C TYR A 47 7.70 0.13 15.25
N ASP A 48 8.50 0.54 16.23
CA ASP A 48 9.92 0.15 16.27
C ASP A 48 10.10 -1.37 16.38
N LYS A 49 9.28 -2.03 17.20
CA LYS A 49 9.31 -3.50 17.33
C LYS A 49 8.73 -4.16 16.08
N ALA A 50 7.66 -3.61 15.51
CA ALA A 50 7.07 -4.11 14.27
C ALA A 50 8.08 -4.07 13.11
N LYS A 51 8.79 -2.93 12.92
CA LYS A 51 9.84 -2.76 11.91
C LYS A 51 10.91 -3.84 12.02
N ILE A 52 11.40 -4.12 13.24
CA ILE A 52 12.40 -5.17 13.47
C ILE A 52 11.90 -6.54 13.01
N GLU A 53 10.65 -6.88 13.31
CA GLU A 53 10.08 -8.18 12.94
C GLU A 53 9.79 -8.29 11.44
N TYR A 54 9.26 -7.25 10.80
CA TYR A 54 9.10 -7.23 9.34
C TYR A 54 10.46 -7.29 8.62
N LEU A 55 11.50 -6.61 9.12
CA LEU A 55 12.85 -6.76 8.59
C LEU A 55 13.39 -8.19 8.75
N ASN A 56 13.04 -8.90 9.83
CA ASN A 56 13.38 -10.32 9.98
C ASN A 56 12.69 -11.20 8.94
N LEU A 57 11.46 -10.87 8.51
CA LEU A 57 10.80 -11.55 7.40
C LEU A 57 11.54 -11.28 6.08
N LEU A 58 11.98 -10.04 5.83
CA LEU A 58 12.76 -9.70 4.63
C LEU A 58 14.13 -10.39 4.56
N ARG A 59 14.69 -10.80 5.70
CA ARG A 59 15.91 -11.63 5.75
C ARG A 59 15.65 -13.08 5.33
N ILE A 60 14.42 -13.57 5.49
CA ILE A 60 14.00 -14.92 5.07
C ILE A 60 13.61 -14.87 3.58
N ASP A 61 12.79 -13.91 3.20
CA ASP A 61 12.32 -13.67 1.84
C ASP A 61 12.37 -12.17 1.52
N ARG A 62 13.31 -11.77 0.66
CA ARG A 62 13.53 -10.35 0.32
C ARG A 62 12.35 -9.70 -0.41
N ASN A 63 11.45 -10.49 -0.98
CA ASN A 63 10.27 -10.02 -1.69
C ASN A 63 8.97 -10.37 -0.95
N ASP A 64 9.03 -10.60 0.36
CA ASP A 64 7.82 -10.80 1.16
C ASP A 64 6.93 -9.55 1.09
N ALA A 65 5.86 -9.65 0.29
CA ALA A 65 4.99 -8.52 -0.03
C ALA A 65 4.35 -7.91 1.22
N THR A 66 3.94 -8.76 2.17
CA THR A 66 3.37 -8.32 3.45
C THR A 66 4.37 -7.51 4.25
N ALA A 67 5.61 -7.98 4.42
CA ALA A 67 6.62 -7.25 5.17
C ALA A 67 7.01 -5.93 4.50
N ILE A 68 7.13 -5.90 3.16
CA ILE A 68 7.41 -4.67 2.41
C ILE A 68 6.28 -3.66 2.57
N GLN A 69 5.03 -4.08 2.38
CA GLN A 69 3.84 -3.25 2.57
C GLN A 69 3.79 -2.66 3.98
N GLN A 70 3.91 -3.51 5.01
CA GLN A 70 3.77 -3.07 6.39
C GLN A 70 4.89 -2.13 6.82
N LEU A 71 6.12 -2.31 6.33
CA LEU A 71 7.19 -1.33 6.53
C LEU A 71 6.87 0.01 5.86
N GLY A 72 6.33 -0.02 4.64
CA GLY A 72 5.87 1.19 3.95
C GLY A 72 4.77 1.92 4.73
N PHE A 73 3.80 1.18 5.27
CA PHE A 73 2.73 1.74 6.10
C PHE A 73 3.28 2.35 7.39
N ILE A 74 4.17 1.65 8.10
CA ILE A 74 4.77 2.20 9.33
C ILE A 74 5.50 3.51 9.06
N TRP A 75 6.36 3.56 8.04
CA TRP A 75 7.07 4.79 7.72
C TRP A 75 6.13 5.92 7.28
N PHE A 76 5.03 5.59 6.61
CA PHE A 76 3.98 6.54 6.28
C PHE A 76 3.31 7.12 7.54
N GLU A 77 2.88 6.26 8.46
CA GLU A 77 2.25 6.68 9.73
C GLU A 77 3.19 7.51 10.61
N GLU A 78 4.50 7.24 10.56
CA GLU A 78 5.52 8.04 11.25
C GLU A 78 5.83 9.38 10.55
N GLY A 79 5.20 9.67 9.41
CA GLY A 79 5.48 10.86 8.60
C GLY A 79 6.85 10.84 7.91
N ALA A 80 7.53 9.70 7.91
CA ALA A 80 8.85 9.51 7.34
C ALA A 80 8.76 9.26 5.82
N ILE A 81 8.31 10.28 5.08
CA ILE A 81 7.97 10.22 3.65
C ILE A 81 9.10 9.61 2.80
N LEU A 82 10.36 10.04 3.03
CA LEU A 82 11.52 9.55 2.28
C LEU A 82 11.78 8.05 2.51
N GLN A 83 11.53 7.56 3.72
CA GLN A 83 11.66 6.14 4.06
C GLN A 83 10.47 5.33 3.54
N ALA A 84 9.27 5.90 3.54
CA ALA A 84 8.05 5.23 3.08
C ALA A 84 8.09 4.94 1.57
N TYR A 85 8.56 5.90 0.76
CA TYR A 85 8.56 5.82 -0.70
C TYR A 85 9.12 4.53 -1.30
N PRO A 86 10.34 4.07 -0.97
CA PRO A 86 10.89 2.85 -1.57
C PRO A 86 10.09 1.59 -1.19
N TYR A 87 9.54 1.52 0.03
CA TYR A 87 8.72 0.37 0.45
C TYR A 87 7.34 0.37 -0.22
N LEU A 88 6.67 1.53 -0.28
CA LEU A 88 5.37 1.66 -0.93
C LEU A 88 5.46 1.45 -2.44
N SER A 89 6.48 2.01 -3.09
CA SER A 89 6.75 1.77 -4.53
C SER A 89 6.96 0.28 -4.79
N ARG A 90 7.77 -0.39 -3.96
CA ARG A 90 8.01 -1.82 -4.12
C ARG A 90 6.77 -2.66 -3.81
N ALA A 91 5.95 -2.26 -2.83
CA ALA A 91 4.69 -2.92 -2.54
C ALA A 91 3.71 -2.81 -3.72
N ARG A 92 3.63 -1.64 -4.37
CA ARG A 92 2.83 -1.39 -5.57
C ARG A 92 3.25 -2.30 -6.74
N GLU A 93 4.54 -2.51 -6.92
CA GLU A 93 5.06 -3.43 -7.94
C GLU A 93 4.71 -4.91 -7.66
N LEU A 94 4.70 -5.31 -6.39
CA LEU A 94 4.43 -6.69 -5.99
C LEU A 94 2.95 -7.03 -5.97
N VAL A 95 2.10 -6.07 -5.60
CA VAL A 95 0.64 -6.22 -5.52
C VAL A 95 -0.03 -4.99 -6.17
N PRO A 96 -0.18 -5.00 -7.51
CA PRO A 96 -0.69 -3.84 -8.28
C PRO A 96 -2.19 -3.54 -8.11
N ASP A 97 -2.92 -4.27 -7.28
CA ASP A 97 -4.36 -4.03 -7.05
C ASP A 97 -4.63 -3.61 -5.59
N ASN A 98 -3.57 -3.30 -4.83
CA ASN A 98 -3.71 -2.90 -3.43
C ASN A 98 -3.98 -1.39 -3.31
N ILE A 99 -5.26 -1.04 -3.20
CA ILE A 99 -5.74 0.35 -3.06
C ILE A 99 -5.10 1.07 -1.87
N ALA A 100 -4.91 0.39 -0.73
CA ALA A 100 -4.30 1.02 0.45
C ALA A 100 -2.82 1.40 0.21
N VAL A 101 -2.08 0.57 -0.52
CA VAL A 101 -0.70 0.89 -0.95
C VAL A 101 -0.71 2.04 -1.94
N SER A 102 -1.58 1.99 -2.95
CA SER A 102 -1.71 3.03 -3.96
C SER A 102 -2.02 4.40 -3.36
N THR A 103 -2.96 4.46 -2.42
CA THR A 103 -3.41 5.71 -1.79
C THR A 103 -2.29 6.34 -0.96
N LYS A 104 -1.59 5.54 -0.14
CA LYS A 104 -0.43 6.02 0.62
C LYS A 104 0.73 6.40 -0.30
N LEU A 105 0.96 5.67 -1.39
CA LEU A 105 1.98 6.00 -2.39
C LEU A 105 1.67 7.32 -3.11
N ALA A 106 0.41 7.56 -3.50
CA ALA A 106 -0.04 8.81 -4.12
C ALA A 106 0.23 10.01 -3.19
N THR A 107 -0.09 9.86 -1.90
CA THR A 107 0.19 10.87 -0.87
C THR A 107 1.69 11.13 -0.70
N VAL A 108 2.50 10.06 -0.65
CA VAL A 108 3.97 10.17 -0.57
C VAL A 108 4.54 10.86 -1.80
N LEU A 109 4.07 10.52 -3.00
CA LEU A 109 4.49 11.17 -4.25
C LEU A 109 4.15 12.66 -4.23
N ALA A 110 2.96 13.04 -3.76
CA ALA A 110 2.58 14.45 -3.63
C ALA A 110 3.50 15.19 -2.66
N ALA A 111 3.78 14.61 -1.49
CA ALA A 111 4.69 15.17 -0.49
C ALA A 111 6.15 15.28 -0.97
N LEU A 112 6.57 14.43 -1.91
CA LEU A 112 7.89 14.51 -2.55
C LEU A 112 7.96 15.53 -3.70
N GLY A 113 6.85 16.19 -4.04
CA GLY A 113 6.76 17.11 -5.17
C GLY A 113 6.61 16.41 -6.53
N GLU A 114 6.40 15.10 -6.54
CA GLU A 114 6.16 14.28 -7.75
C GLU A 114 4.69 14.35 -8.17
N GLY A 115 4.17 15.59 -8.30
CA GLY A 115 2.74 15.86 -8.44
C GLY A 115 2.07 15.15 -9.63
N ALA A 116 2.74 15.06 -10.78
CA ALA A 116 2.20 14.36 -11.94
C ALA A 116 1.99 12.86 -11.69
N LYS A 117 2.94 12.20 -11.00
CA LYS A 117 2.81 10.77 -10.65
C LYS A 117 1.75 10.56 -9.58
N ALA A 118 1.72 11.43 -8.58
CA ALA A 118 0.71 11.42 -7.53
C ALA A 118 -0.70 11.55 -8.11
N ARG A 119 -0.88 12.50 -9.04
CA ARG A 119 -2.13 12.71 -9.78
C ARG A 119 -2.54 11.46 -10.55
N GLN A 120 -1.62 10.87 -11.29
CA GLN A 120 -1.89 9.65 -12.04
C GLN A 120 -2.36 8.49 -11.15
N GLU A 121 -1.70 8.29 -10.01
CA GLU A 121 -2.09 7.24 -9.05
C GLU A 121 -3.47 7.54 -8.45
N ALA A 122 -3.74 8.78 -8.05
CA ALA A 122 -5.04 9.20 -7.53
C ALA A 122 -6.18 9.00 -8.55
N MET A 123 -5.95 9.36 -9.82
CA MET A 123 -6.91 9.11 -10.89
C MET A 123 -7.18 7.63 -11.09
N SER A 124 -6.14 6.78 -11.04
CA SER A 124 -6.30 5.33 -11.16
C SER A 124 -7.16 4.76 -10.02
N ILE A 125 -6.94 5.21 -8.79
CA ILE A 125 -7.72 4.79 -7.62
C ILE A 125 -9.19 5.17 -7.79
N LEU A 126 -9.47 6.41 -8.20
CA LEU A 126 -10.83 6.95 -8.33
C LEU A 126 -11.59 6.36 -9.53
N GLN A 127 -10.89 5.82 -10.53
CA GLN A 127 -11.51 5.05 -11.61
C GLN A 127 -12.06 3.70 -11.13
N GLU A 128 -11.43 3.08 -10.13
CA GLU A 128 -11.87 1.81 -9.56
C GLU A 128 -12.96 2.01 -8.51
N SER A 129 -12.80 3.01 -7.65
CA SER A 129 -13.75 3.35 -6.58
C SER A 129 -13.77 4.85 -6.35
N ALA A 130 -14.88 5.49 -6.70
CA ALA A 130 -15.03 6.95 -6.66
C ALA A 130 -15.10 7.53 -5.23
N ASP A 131 -15.26 6.67 -4.22
CA ASP A 131 -15.41 6.98 -2.80
C ASP A 131 -14.09 6.86 -2.00
N GLN A 132 -12.94 6.87 -2.67
CA GLN A 132 -11.63 6.85 -2.00
C GLN A 132 -11.26 8.26 -1.54
N GLU A 133 -11.81 8.64 -0.38
CA GLU A 133 -11.64 9.90 0.36
C GLU A 133 -10.24 10.54 0.22
N GLU A 134 -9.18 9.79 0.57
CA GLU A 134 -7.79 10.28 0.56
C GLU A 134 -7.27 10.56 -0.87
N ALA A 135 -7.73 9.79 -1.88
CA ALA A 135 -7.34 9.99 -3.27
C ALA A 135 -7.93 11.28 -3.86
N LEU A 136 -9.10 11.72 -3.38
CA LEU A 136 -9.71 13.02 -3.77
C LEU A 136 -8.82 14.19 -3.38
N LEU A 137 -8.28 14.16 -2.16
CA LEU A 137 -7.37 15.19 -1.66
C LEU A 137 -6.09 15.23 -2.47
N VAL A 138 -5.51 14.08 -2.79
CA VAL A 138 -4.31 14.03 -3.64
C VAL A 138 -4.62 14.57 -5.03
N LEU A 139 -5.77 14.21 -5.63
CA LEU A 139 -6.15 14.70 -6.96
C LEU A 139 -6.29 16.23 -6.97
N ALA A 140 -6.98 16.80 -5.99
CA ALA A 140 -7.15 18.25 -5.84
C ALA A 140 -5.83 18.97 -5.50
N ASP A 141 -5.05 18.43 -4.57
CA ASP A 141 -3.77 19.02 -4.19
C ASP A 141 -2.77 19.02 -5.32
N THR A 142 -2.83 18.05 -6.24
CA THR A 142 -1.87 17.90 -7.34
C THR A 142 -2.28 18.59 -8.64
N ALA A 143 -3.49 19.16 -8.73
CA ALA A 143 -3.91 19.98 -9.88
C ALA A 143 -3.11 21.30 -9.93
N ARG A 144 -2.46 21.58 -11.05
CA ARG A 144 -1.56 22.74 -11.24
C ARG A 144 -1.97 23.63 -12.40
N THR A 145 -2.55 23.06 -13.46
CA THR A 145 -3.03 23.80 -14.62
C THR A 145 -4.54 24.01 -14.56
N ASP A 146 -5.04 24.99 -15.32
CA ASP A 146 -6.49 25.23 -15.42
C ASP A 146 -7.23 23.98 -15.96
N GLU A 147 -6.61 23.27 -16.90
CA GLU A 147 -7.12 22.01 -17.46
C GLU A 147 -7.21 20.90 -16.39
N GLU A 148 -6.15 20.72 -15.58
CA GLU A 148 -6.15 19.73 -14.49
C GLU A 148 -7.16 20.09 -13.40
N ILE A 149 -7.35 21.38 -13.13
CA ILE A 149 -8.35 21.86 -12.18
C ILE A 149 -9.75 21.55 -12.73
N GLU A 150 -10.05 21.91 -13.98
CA GLU A 150 -11.34 21.62 -14.61
C GLU A 150 -11.65 20.13 -14.62
N GLU A 151 -10.69 19.29 -15.02
CA GLU A 151 -10.82 17.83 -14.97
C GLU A 151 -11.11 17.33 -13.55
N THR A 152 -10.41 17.87 -12.54
CA THR A 152 -10.64 17.49 -11.14
C THR A 152 -12.05 17.87 -10.69
N GLN A 153 -12.51 19.07 -11.06
CA GLN A 153 -13.88 19.51 -10.76
C GLN A 153 -14.92 18.59 -11.41
N GLU A 154 -14.70 18.14 -12.65
CA GLU A 154 -15.59 17.18 -13.31
C GLU A 154 -15.65 15.84 -12.59
N GLN A 155 -14.52 15.34 -12.10
CA GLN A 155 -14.49 14.10 -11.29
C GLN A 155 -15.26 14.29 -9.98
N LEU A 156 -15.01 15.39 -9.26
CA LEU A 156 -15.72 15.68 -8.01
C LEU A 156 -17.24 15.79 -8.22
N ARG A 157 -17.71 16.43 -9.30
CA ARG A 157 -19.15 16.53 -9.62
C ARG A 157 -19.84 15.18 -9.87
N ARG A 158 -19.09 14.12 -10.18
CA ARG A 158 -19.66 12.76 -10.39
C ARG A 158 -19.84 11.99 -9.09
N ILE A 159 -19.17 12.41 -8.03
CA ILE A 159 -19.31 11.83 -6.71
C ILE A 159 -20.62 12.39 -6.13
N PRO A 160 -21.52 11.53 -5.61
CA PRO A 160 -22.71 12.00 -4.92
C PRO A 160 -22.31 13.03 -3.87
N GLU A 161 -22.95 14.20 -3.88
CA GLU A 161 -22.82 15.24 -2.85
C GLU A 161 -23.46 14.71 -1.55
N GLU A 162 -22.82 13.70 -0.95
CA GLU A 162 -23.05 13.33 0.44
C GLU A 162 -22.15 14.23 1.30
N LYS A 163 -22.56 14.45 2.56
CA LYS A 163 -21.86 15.29 3.53
C LYS A 163 -20.55 14.65 3.97
N ASP A 164 -19.62 14.53 3.04
CA ASP A 164 -18.33 13.92 3.22
C ASP A 164 -17.28 15.01 3.40
N LEU A 165 -16.53 14.92 4.50
CA LEU A 165 -15.41 15.79 4.83
C LEU A 165 -14.44 15.94 3.64
N TYR A 166 -14.08 14.85 2.98
CA TYR A 166 -13.04 14.82 1.95
C TYR A 166 -13.50 15.46 0.64
N TYR A 167 -14.80 15.33 0.31
CA TYR A 167 -15.41 16.01 -0.82
C TYR A 167 -15.26 17.53 -0.70
N HIS A 168 -15.69 18.08 0.44
CA HIS A 168 -15.62 19.51 0.69
C HIS A 168 -14.17 20.01 0.81
N LEU A 169 -13.28 19.24 1.43
CA LEU A 169 -11.85 19.57 1.47
C LEU A 169 -11.20 19.59 0.08
N ALA A 170 -11.59 18.69 -0.83
CA ALA A 170 -11.09 18.68 -2.21
C ALA A 170 -11.54 19.94 -2.98
N TRP A 171 -12.83 20.33 -2.87
CA TRP A 171 -13.33 21.58 -3.46
C TRP A 171 -12.65 22.82 -2.88
N ALA A 172 -12.50 22.88 -1.56
CA ALA A 172 -11.79 23.97 -0.89
C ALA A 172 -10.34 24.08 -1.38
N THR A 173 -9.65 22.95 -1.55
CA THR A 173 -8.28 22.90 -2.05
C THR A 173 -8.16 23.48 -3.46
N LEU A 174 -9.07 23.13 -4.37
CA LEU A 174 -9.12 23.70 -5.72
C LEU A 174 -9.43 25.20 -5.70
N ALA A 175 -10.39 25.61 -4.88
CA ALA A 175 -10.79 27.01 -4.73
C ALA A 175 -9.62 27.88 -4.25
N ILE A 176 -8.83 27.40 -3.28
CA ILE A 176 -7.60 28.05 -2.82
C ILE A 176 -6.59 28.20 -3.96
N ARG A 177 -6.43 27.16 -4.81
CA ARG A 177 -5.51 27.21 -5.97
C ARG A 177 -5.96 28.24 -7.01
N GLN A 178 -7.26 28.41 -7.19
CA GLN A 178 -7.86 29.40 -8.09
C GLN A 178 -7.92 30.81 -7.47
N GLY A 179 -7.61 30.96 -6.18
CA GLY A 179 -7.70 32.22 -5.45
C GLY A 179 -9.11 32.60 -5.01
N ASP A 180 -10.10 31.72 -5.18
CA ASP A 180 -11.47 31.92 -4.72
C ASP A 180 -11.60 31.53 -3.24
N LEU A 181 -11.07 32.41 -2.37
CA LEU A 181 -11.07 32.18 -0.93
C LEU A 181 -12.48 32.21 -0.33
N ALA A 182 -13.43 32.88 -0.97
CA ALA A 182 -14.81 32.93 -0.49
C ALA A 182 -15.50 31.58 -0.69
N TYR A 183 -15.35 30.99 -1.88
CA TYR A 183 -15.85 29.64 -2.13
C TYR A 183 -15.13 28.61 -1.26
N ALA A 184 -13.80 28.71 -1.14
CA ALA A 184 -13.01 27.83 -0.25
C ALA A 184 -13.52 27.85 1.19
N GLN A 185 -13.81 29.04 1.74
CA GLN A 185 -14.35 29.17 3.09
C GLN A 185 -15.70 28.46 3.24
N GLY A 186 -16.61 28.63 2.28
CA GLY A 186 -17.92 27.97 2.31
C GLY A 186 -17.79 26.44 2.32
N GLU A 187 -16.92 25.89 1.48
CA GLU A 187 -16.65 24.44 1.46
C GLU A 187 -16.03 23.95 2.77
N LEU A 188 -15.05 24.67 3.33
CA LEU A 188 -14.49 24.32 4.65
C LEU A 188 -15.53 24.35 5.77
N GLU A 189 -16.47 25.30 5.73
CA GLU A 189 -17.59 25.37 6.68
C GLU A 189 -18.54 24.18 6.55
N GLU A 190 -18.79 23.66 5.34
CA GLU A 190 -19.53 22.41 5.15
C GLU A 190 -18.72 21.19 5.63
N ALA A 191 -17.42 21.15 5.36
CA ALA A 191 -16.53 20.08 5.81
C ALA A 191 -16.56 19.92 7.35
N LEU A 192 -16.55 21.04 8.09
CA LEU A 192 -16.65 21.07 9.55
C LEU A 192 -18.00 20.60 10.10
N LYS A 193 -19.09 20.66 9.31
CA LYS A 193 -20.40 20.13 9.73
C LYS A 193 -20.45 18.61 9.64
N SER A 194 -19.61 18.02 8.78
CA SER A 194 -19.55 16.58 8.53
C SER A 194 -18.73 15.83 9.60
N ASP A 195 -17.82 16.51 10.31
CA ASP A 195 -17.02 15.99 11.43
C ASP A 195 -16.99 16.98 12.62
N PRO A 196 -18.03 17.00 13.47
CA PRO A 196 -18.22 18.00 14.54
C PRO A 196 -17.40 17.77 15.82
#